data_AF-A0A945UI32-F1
#
_entry.id   AF-A0A945UI32-F1
#
_cell.length_a   1.000
_cell.length_b   1.000
_cell.length_c   1.000
_cell.angle_alpha   90.00
_cell.angle_beta   90.00
_cell.angle_gamma   90.00
#
_symmetry.space_group_name_H-M   'P 1'
#
loop_
_entity.id
_entity.type
_entity.pdbx_description
1 polymer ?
#
loop_
_entity_poly.entity_id
_entity_poly.type
_entity_poly.pdbx_seq_one_letter_code
_entity_poly.pdbx_strand_id
1 'polypeptide(L)'
;GFFLIQAVDVNTTFWALVAYTAINRVGLSLSIPSLSAAALRAVPANKLARGASSSTFFRDLGGGFGIALLTAFFEHRTQFHGEAFTATQTSANTTTLELLDGIQGVLSASGVPDSTQAATALHYLSQVILAQASTLGFKDTFFAIAVVALLAVGPAWLIGSAKSPPHRP
;
A
#
# COMPACT_ATOMS: atom_id res chain seq x y z
N GLY A 1 -6.74 14.72 -12.15
CA GLY A 1 -6.21 13.66 -11.26
C GLY A 1 -7.04 12.41 -11.39
N PHE A 2 -8.21 12.37 -10.74
CA PHE A 2 -9.11 11.21 -10.72
C PHE A 2 -9.62 10.73 -12.10
N PHE A 3 -9.72 11.61 -13.10
CA PHE A 3 -10.14 11.25 -14.46
C PHE A 3 -9.05 10.56 -15.31
N LEU A 4 -7.78 10.63 -14.90
CA LEU A 4 -6.65 10.04 -15.64
C LEU A 4 -6.44 8.54 -15.31
N ILE A 5 -7.13 8.01 -14.30
CA ILE A 5 -7.04 6.59 -13.90
C ILE A 5 -7.92 5.70 -14.80
N GLN A 6 -8.89 6.27 -15.52
CA GLN A 6 -9.77 5.53 -16.45
C GLN A 6 -9.06 5.10 -17.74
N ALA A 7 -7.82 5.52 -17.97
CA ALA A 7 -7.01 5.16 -19.14
C ALA A 7 -5.85 4.20 -18.81
N VAL A 8 -5.78 3.69 -17.57
CA VAL A 8 -4.64 2.89 -17.10
C VAL A 8 -4.92 1.41 -17.31
N ASP A 9 -4.53 0.97 -18.51
CA ASP A 9 -4.57 -0.41 -18.99
C ASP A 9 -3.40 -1.25 -18.40
N VAL A 10 -3.44 -2.56 -18.65
CA VAL A 10 -2.60 -3.65 -18.10
C VAL A 10 -1.09 -3.50 -18.33
N ASN A 11 -0.65 -2.50 -19.11
CA ASN A 11 0.74 -2.23 -19.45
C ASN A 11 1.35 -0.99 -18.73
N THR A 12 0.99 -0.77 -17.46
CA THR A 12 1.62 0.32 -16.70
C THR A 12 3.06 -0.06 -16.36
N THR A 13 3.99 0.37 -17.21
CA THR A 13 5.43 0.14 -17.08
C THR A 13 5.87 0.51 -15.65
N PHE A 14 6.69 -0.34 -15.02
CA PHE A 14 7.32 -0.10 -13.71
C PHE A 14 7.75 1.37 -13.49
N TRP A 15 8.30 1.99 -14.55
CA TRP A 15 8.72 3.39 -14.58
C TRP A 15 7.60 4.43 -14.40
N ALA A 16 6.38 4.18 -14.85
CA ALA A 16 5.24 5.05 -14.60
C ALA A 16 4.83 5.02 -13.12
N LEU A 17 4.85 3.84 -12.50
CA LEU A 17 4.63 3.66 -11.06
C LEU A 17 5.72 4.36 -10.24
N VAL A 18 6.99 4.25 -10.66
CA VAL A 18 8.12 4.99 -10.07
C VAL A 18 7.95 6.50 -10.24
N ALA A 19 7.54 7.00 -11.41
CA ALA A 19 7.34 8.42 -11.63
C ALA A 19 6.18 8.98 -10.78
N TYR A 20 5.05 8.28 -10.69
CA TYR A 20 3.91 8.70 -9.87
C TYR A 20 4.24 8.68 -8.37
N THR A 21 4.97 7.68 -7.90
CA THR A 21 5.44 7.64 -6.51
C THR A 21 6.47 8.72 -6.23
N ALA A 22 7.41 8.98 -7.15
CA ALA A 22 8.39 10.07 -7.01
C ALA A 22 7.72 11.44 -6.91
N ILE A 23 6.75 11.75 -7.77
CA ILE A 23 5.99 13.01 -7.72
C ILE A 23 5.22 13.12 -6.39
N ASN A 24 4.58 12.04 -5.93
CA ASN A 24 3.93 12.02 -4.63
C ASN A 24 4.91 12.28 -3.47
N ARG A 25 6.10 11.65 -3.51
CA ARG A 25 7.12 11.82 -2.45
C ARG A 25 7.71 13.22 -2.44
N VAL A 26 7.89 13.85 -3.60
CA VAL A 26 8.36 15.24 -3.71
C VAL A 26 7.28 16.23 -3.23
N GLY A 27 6.01 15.97 -3.53
CA GLY A 27 4.90 16.78 -2.99
C GLY A 27 4.78 16.68 -1.46
N LEU A 28 4.94 15.47 -0.90
CA LEU A 28 4.92 15.25 0.54
C LEU A 28 6.14 15.87 1.26
N SER A 29 7.33 15.84 0.66
CA SER A 29 8.56 16.37 1.30
C SER A 29 8.54 17.89 1.45
N LEU A 30 7.88 18.62 0.53
CA LEU A 30 7.71 20.07 0.61
C LEU A 30 6.61 20.50 1.59
N SER A 31 5.66 19.62 1.89
CA SER A 31 4.50 19.92 2.75
C SER A 31 4.82 19.83 4.25
N ILE A 32 5.76 18.96 4.65
CA ILE A 32 6.12 18.76 6.07
C ILE A 32 6.75 20.01 6.74
N PRO A 33 7.75 20.69 6.15
CA PRO A 33 8.35 21.86 6.80
C PRO A 33 7.43 23.07 6.83
N SER A 34 6.58 23.25 5.80
CA SER A 34 5.61 24.36 5.72
C SER A 34 4.46 24.19 6.72
N LEU A 35 3.93 22.97 6.87
CA LEU A 35 2.88 22.68 7.85
C LEU A 35 3.40 22.76 9.30
N SER A 36 4.63 22.29 9.54
CA SER A 36 5.28 22.39 10.86
C SER A 36 5.54 23.84 11.26
N ALA A 37 6.00 24.67 10.31
CA ALA A 37 6.18 26.10 10.53
C ALA A 37 4.85 26.81 10.80
N ALA A 38 3.78 26.45 10.09
CA ALA A 38 2.43 27.01 10.29
C ALA A 38 1.83 26.63 11.66
N ALA A 39 1.96 25.36 12.07
CA ALA A 39 1.46 24.86 13.35
C ALA A 39 2.15 25.54 14.55
N LEU A 40 3.45 25.80 14.45
CA LEU A 40 4.22 26.45 15.51
C LEU A 40 4.03 27.97 15.56
N ARG A 41 3.57 28.59 14.47
CA ARG A 41 3.35 30.04 14.39
C ARG A 41 2.25 30.55 15.32
N ALA A 42 1.32 29.68 15.73
CA ALA A 42 0.25 30.00 16.68
C ALA A 42 0.64 29.77 18.15
N VAL A 43 1.84 29.25 18.42
CA VAL A 43 2.30 28.92 19.78
C VAL A 43 3.10 30.08 20.37
N PRO A 44 2.75 30.59 21.57
CA PRO A 44 3.53 31.62 22.25
C PRO A 44 5.00 31.18 22.47
N ALA A 45 5.95 32.11 22.35
CA ALA A 45 7.39 31.83 22.42
C ALA A 45 7.82 31.03 23.67
N ASN A 46 7.14 31.23 24.81
CA ASN A 46 7.40 30.52 26.06
C ASN A 46 6.86 29.08 26.12
N LYS A 47 6.06 28.64 25.14
CA LYS A 47 5.48 27.29 25.05
C LYS A 47 5.90 26.53 23.78
N LEU A 48 6.73 27.15 22.93
CA LEU A 48 7.14 26.61 21.64
C LEU A 48 7.81 25.23 21.77
N ALA A 49 8.67 25.03 22.76
CA ALA A 49 9.32 23.74 23.02
C ALA A 49 8.31 22.62 23.37
N ARG A 50 7.27 22.94 24.17
CA ARG A 50 6.20 21.97 24.53
C ARG A 50 5.23 21.72 23.37
N GLY A 51 4.95 22.74 22.55
CA GLY A 51 4.11 22.60 21.36
C GLY A 51 4.77 21.76 20.26
N ALA A 52 6.08 21.95 20.06
CA ALA A 52 6.87 21.19 19.08
C ALA A 52 6.97 19.71 19.46
N SER A 53 7.23 19.40 20.74
CA SER A 53 7.30 18.02 21.21
C SER A 53 5.95 17.30 21.11
N SER A 54 4.85 17.97 21.45
CA SER A 54 3.50 17.41 21.32
C SER A 54 3.12 17.13 19.86
N SER A 55 3.42 18.06 18.93
CA SER A 55 3.16 17.88 17.50
C SER A 55 3.95 16.70 16.92
N THR A 56 5.20 16.55 17.36
CA THR A 56 6.07 15.43 16.96
C THR A 56 5.55 14.10 17.51
N PHE A 57 5.14 14.06 18.78
CA PHE A 57 4.57 12.86 19.41
C PHE A 57 3.32 12.36 18.67
N PHE A 58 2.36 13.23 18.38
CA PHE A 58 1.14 12.82 17.65
C PHE A 58 1.45 12.37 16.22
N ARG A 59 2.44 12.99 15.57
CA ARG A 59 2.90 12.57 14.24
C ARG A 59 3.53 11.18 14.27
N ASP A 60 4.42 10.93 15.23
CA ASP A 60 5.10 9.63 15.34
C ASP A 60 4.13 8.53 15.78
N LEU A 61 3.20 8.85 16.71
CA LEU A 61 2.11 7.96 17.10
C LEU A 61 1.21 7.62 15.91
N GLY A 62 0.79 8.63 15.13
CA GLY A 62 -0.01 8.43 13.93
C GLY A 62 0.73 7.63 12.85
N GLY A 63 2.03 7.88 12.67
CA GLY A 63 2.87 7.12 11.75
C GLY A 63 2.98 5.64 12.13
N GLY A 64 3.32 5.34 13.38
CA GLY A 64 3.44 3.97 13.86
C GLY A 64 2.11 3.22 13.86
N PHE A 65 1.04 3.85 14.37
CA PHE A 65 -0.29 3.27 14.39
C PHE A 65 -0.85 3.05 12.98
N GLY A 66 -0.64 4.03 12.09
CA GLY A 66 -1.06 3.93 10.68
C GLY A 66 -0.37 2.78 9.94
N ILE A 67 0.94 2.60 10.13
CA ILE A 67 1.67 1.47 9.53
C ILE A 67 1.11 0.15 10.05
N ALA A 68 0.93 0.00 11.36
CA ALA A 68 0.40 -1.24 11.94
C ALA A 68 -0.99 -1.59 11.40
N LEU A 69 -1.89 -0.61 11.29
CA LEU A 69 -3.22 -0.80 10.74
C LEU A 69 -3.18 -1.17 9.24
N LEU A 70 -2.33 -0.51 8.46
CA LEU A 70 -2.16 -0.81 7.03
C LEU A 70 -1.57 -2.20 6.80
N THR A 71 -0.61 -2.63 7.63
CA THR A 71 -0.06 -3.99 7.59
C THR A 71 -1.13 -5.02 7.90
N ALA A 72 -1.92 -4.82 8.96
CA ALA A 72 -3.02 -5.73 9.31
C ALA A 72 -4.09 -5.79 8.20
N PHE A 73 -4.42 -4.64 7.60
CA PHE A 73 -5.36 -4.57 6.49
C PHE A 73 -4.82 -5.29 5.24
N PHE A 74 -3.56 -5.07 4.89
CA PHE A 74 -2.89 -5.75 3.77
C PHE A 74 -2.90 -7.27 3.94
N GLU A 75 -2.55 -7.77 5.13
CA GLU A 75 -2.55 -9.19 5.43
C GLU A 75 -3.96 -9.77 5.29
N HIS A 76 -4.96 -9.12 5.87
CA HIS A 76 -6.36 -9.54 5.78
C HIS A 76 -6.86 -9.57 4.32
N ARG A 77 -6.51 -8.57 3.50
CA ARG A 77 -6.89 -8.55 2.08
C ARG A 77 -6.14 -9.61 1.27
N THR A 78 -4.87 -9.86 1.58
CA THR A 78 -4.09 -10.92 0.95
C THR A 78 -4.69 -12.29 1.24
N GLN A 79 -5.08 -12.56 2.48
CA GLN A 79 -5.76 -13.81 2.87
C GLN A 79 -7.10 -13.96 2.15
N PHE A 80 -7.93 -12.90 2.14
CA PHE A 80 -9.22 -12.90 1.44
C PHE A 80 -9.09 -13.28 -0.05
N HIS A 81 -8.13 -12.69 -0.77
CA HIS A 81 -7.89 -13.02 -2.18
C HIS A 81 -7.27 -14.41 -2.35
N GLY A 82 -6.41 -14.84 -1.43
CA GLY A 82 -5.79 -16.16 -1.43
C GLY A 82 -6.82 -17.28 -1.27
N GLU A 83 -7.77 -17.12 -0.35
CA GLU A 83 -8.90 -18.04 -0.17
C GLU A 83 -9.78 -18.09 -1.41
N ALA A 84 -10.10 -16.93 -2.01
CA ALA A 84 -10.88 -16.87 -3.24
C ALA A 84 -10.19 -17.59 -4.41
N PHE A 85 -8.88 -17.39 -4.60
CA PHE A 85 -8.14 -18.12 -5.64
C PHE A 85 -8.06 -19.61 -5.34
N THR A 86 -7.79 -20.00 -4.10
CA THR A 86 -7.74 -21.42 -3.68
C THR A 86 -9.07 -22.12 -3.94
N ALA A 87 -10.20 -21.44 -3.68
CA ALA A 87 -11.54 -21.98 -3.94
C ALA A 87 -11.81 -22.27 -5.43
N THR A 88 -11.10 -21.61 -6.36
CA THR A 88 -11.19 -21.89 -7.80
C THR A 88 -10.30 -23.04 -8.25
N GLN A 89 -9.34 -23.47 -7.42
CA GLN A 89 -8.46 -24.59 -7.71
C GLN A 89 -9.14 -25.91 -7.36
N THR A 90 -10.09 -26.32 -8.21
CA THR A 90 -10.77 -27.61 -8.08
C THR A 90 -10.15 -28.63 -9.04
N SER A 91 -10.40 -29.92 -8.81
CA SER A 91 -10.01 -30.99 -9.74
C SER A 91 -10.66 -30.89 -11.13
N ALA A 92 -11.63 -30.00 -11.30
CA ALA A 92 -12.27 -29.71 -12.59
C ALA A 92 -11.66 -28.49 -13.31
N ASN A 93 -10.73 -27.77 -12.67
CA ASN A 93 -10.08 -26.60 -13.27
C ASN A 93 -8.96 -27.06 -14.23
N THR A 94 -9.26 -27.05 -15.53
CA THR A 94 -8.34 -27.51 -16.57
C THR A 94 -7.04 -26.69 -16.61
N THR A 95 -7.11 -25.38 -16.40
CA THR A 95 -5.92 -24.51 -16.37
C THR A 95 -4.99 -24.86 -15.21
N THR A 96 -5.54 -25.18 -14.04
CA THR A 96 -4.75 -25.65 -12.89
C THR A 96 -4.08 -26.98 -13.19
N LEU A 97 -4.82 -27.92 -13.80
CA LEU A 97 -4.29 -29.23 -14.17
C LEU A 97 -3.17 -29.12 -15.21
N GLU A 98 -3.35 -28.29 -16.24
CA GLU A 98 -2.33 -28.01 -17.25
C GLU A 98 -1.04 -27.41 -16.65
N LEU A 99 -1.18 -26.49 -15.70
CA LEU A 99 -0.03 -25.95 -14.97
C LEU A 99 0.70 -27.04 -14.18
N LEU A 100 -0.04 -27.85 -13.43
CA LEU A 100 0.52 -28.91 -12.61
C LEU A 100 1.23 -29.97 -13.47
N ASP A 101 0.62 -30.36 -14.59
CA ASP A 101 1.19 -31.30 -15.55
C ASP A 101 2.47 -30.75 -16.19
N GLY A 102 2.44 -29.47 -16.62
CA GLY A 102 3.62 -28.80 -17.17
C GLY A 102 4.79 -28.75 -16.18
N ILE A 103 4.52 -28.44 -14.91
CA ILE A 103 5.57 -28.43 -13.87
C ILE A 103 6.09 -29.83 -13.59
N GLN A 104 5.22 -30.84 -13.52
CA GLN A 104 5.65 -32.23 -13.37
C GLN A 104 6.50 -32.69 -14.56
N GLY A 105 6.16 -32.30 -15.78
CA GLY A 105 6.96 -32.54 -16.99
C GLY A 105 8.35 -31.92 -16.91
N VAL A 106 8.48 -30.69 -16.41
CA VAL A 106 9.78 -30.04 -16.20
C VAL A 106 10.59 -30.72 -15.08
N LEU A 107 9.94 -31.09 -13.98
CA LEU A 107 10.60 -31.74 -12.84
C LEU A 107 11.10 -33.14 -13.19
N SER A 108 10.30 -33.92 -13.91
CA SER A 108 10.70 -35.25 -14.42
C SER A 108 11.89 -35.14 -15.38
N ALA A 109 11.87 -34.18 -16.33
CA ALA A 109 13.00 -33.91 -17.21
C ALA A 109 14.27 -33.45 -16.45
N SER A 110 14.10 -32.87 -15.27
CA SER A 110 15.19 -32.42 -14.39
C SER A 110 15.71 -33.52 -13.44
N GLY A 111 15.16 -34.74 -13.51
CA GLY A 111 15.59 -35.89 -12.70
C GLY A 111 15.03 -35.90 -11.27
N VAL A 112 13.99 -35.12 -10.99
CA VAL A 112 13.32 -35.11 -9.66
C VAL A 112 12.49 -36.39 -9.49
N PRO A 113 12.55 -37.08 -8.32
CA PRO A 113 11.79 -38.31 -8.09
C PRO A 113 10.27 -38.12 -8.23
N ASP A 114 9.58 -39.07 -8.86
CA ASP A 114 8.12 -39.03 -9.09
C ASP A 114 7.31 -38.81 -7.81
N SER A 115 7.79 -39.35 -6.68
CA SER A 115 7.14 -39.21 -5.37
C SER A 115 7.09 -37.76 -4.85
N THR A 116 7.96 -36.87 -5.32
CA THR A 116 8.02 -35.47 -4.88
C THR A 116 7.53 -34.48 -5.93
N GLN A 117 7.37 -34.90 -7.19
CA GLN A 117 6.95 -34.03 -8.29
C GLN A 117 5.58 -33.38 -8.03
N ALA A 118 4.58 -34.17 -7.64
CA ALA A 118 3.22 -33.67 -7.37
C ALA A 118 3.21 -32.67 -6.19
N ALA A 119 3.91 -32.98 -5.10
CA ALA A 119 4.02 -32.09 -3.95
C ALA A 119 4.71 -30.77 -4.31
N THR A 120 5.76 -30.84 -5.14
CA THR A 120 6.49 -29.65 -5.62
C THR A 120 5.64 -28.79 -6.55
N ALA A 121 4.87 -29.42 -7.45
CA ALA A 121 3.95 -28.71 -8.33
C ALA A 121 2.83 -27.99 -7.55
N LEU A 122 2.27 -28.64 -6.53
CA LEU A 122 1.29 -28.01 -5.63
C LEU A 122 1.90 -26.86 -4.81
N HIS A 123 3.15 -27.02 -4.35
CA HIS A 123 3.86 -25.94 -3.67
C HIS A 123 4.05 -24.73 -4.59
N TYR A 124 4.46 -24.95 -5.84
CA TYR A 124 4.57 -23.87 -6.83
C TYR A 124 3.21 -23.19 -7.08
N LEU A 125 2.15 -23.96 -7.26
CA LEU A 125 0.79 -23.41 -7.40
C LEU A 125 0.42 -22.54 -6.18
N SER A 126 0.76 -22.97 -4.98
CA SER A 126 0.53 -22.20 -3.76
C SER A 126 1.31 -20.88 -3.74
N GLN A 127 2.56 -20.88 -4.20
CA GLN A 127 3.34 -19.64 -4.36
C GLN A 127 2.72 -18.70 -5.40
N VAL A 128 2.21 -19.23 -6.52
CA VAL A 128 1.53 -18.44 -7.55
C VAL A 128 0.24 -17.83 -7.01
N ILE A 129 -0.56 -18.57 -6.25
CA ILE A 129 -1.76 -18.06 -5.59
C ILE A 129 -1.39 -16.95 -4.61
N LEU A 130 -0.39 -17.16 -3.76
CA LEU A 130 0.06 -16.16 -2.79
C LEU A 130 0.59 -14.88 -3.49
N ALA A 131 1.31 -15.03 -4.60
CA ALA A 131 1.81 -13.90 -5.39
C ALA A 131 0.66 -13.08 -6.01
N GLN A 132 -0.36 -13.74 -6.55
CA GLN A 132 -1.55 -13.07 -7.09
C GLN A 132 -2.38 -12.40 -5.98
N ALA A 133 -2.58 -13.11 -4.87
CA ALA A 133 -3.33 -12.62 -3.73
C ALA A 133 -2.68 -11.40 -3.07
N SER A 134 -1.35 -11.44 -2.86
CA SER A 134 -0.59 -10.31 -2.33
C SER A 134 -0.59 -9.11 -3.27
N THR A 135 -0.59 -9.34 -4.59
CA THR A 135 -0.73 -8.27 -5.58
C THR A 135 -2.09 -7.57 -5.47
N LEU A 136 -3.18 -8.32 -5.35
CA LEU A 136 -4.51 -7.74 -5.15
C LEU A 136 -4.65 -7.06 -3.78
N GLY A 137 -4.13 -7.69 -2.72
CA GLY A 137 -4.07 -7.10 -1.38
C GLY A 137 -3.30 -5.77 -1.36
N PHE A 138 -2.19 -5.70 -2.10
CA PHE A 138 -1.41 -4.46 -2.24
C PHE A 138 -2.22 -3.36 -2.93
N LYS A 139 -2.95 -3.69 -4.01
CA LYS A 139 -3.82 -2.73 -4.72
C LYS A 139 -4.91 -2.18 -3.79
N ASP A 140 -5.53 -3.03 -2.99
CA ASP A 140 -6.56 -2.62 -2.02
C ASP A 140 -6.00 -1.72 -0.92
N THR A 141 -4.83 -2.06 -0.39
CA THR A 141 -4.13 -1.24 0.62
C THR A 141 -3.74 0.12 0.05
N PHE A 142 -3.25 0.18 -1.19
CA PHE A 142 -2.94 1.45 -1.87
C PHE A 142 -4.19 2.31 -2.07
N PHE A 143 -5.31 1.70 -2.44
CA PHE A 143 -6.58 2.41 -2.54
C PHE A 143 -7.04 2.95 -1.18
N ALA A 144 -6.91 2.17 -0.11
CA ALA A 144 -7.21 2.63 1.25
C ALA A 144 -6.34 3.84 1.66
N ILE A 145 -5.03 3.79 1.36
CA ILE A 145 -4.12 4.93 1.58
C ILE A 145 -4.60 6.16 0.80
N ALA A 146 -5.02 6.01 -0.46
CA ALA A 146 -5.50 7.12 -1.27
C ALA A 146 -6.78 7.75 -0.67
N VAL A 147 -7.72 6.94 -0.19
CA VAL A 147 -8.94 7.43 0.48
C VAL A 147 -8.60 8.18 1.77
N VAL A 148 -7.72 7.63 2.61
CA VAL A 148 -7.28 8.28 3.86
C VAL A 148 -6.58 9.61 3.55
N ALA A 149 -5.71 9.64 2.53
CA ALA A 149 -5.03 10.86 2.09
C ALA A 149 -6.03 11.93 1.61
N LEU A 150 -7.08 11.56 0.87
CA LEU A 150 -8.11 12.49 0.43
C LEU A 150 -8.91 13.06 1.60
N LEU A 151 -9.27 12.22 2.57
CA LEU A 151 -9.96 12.67 3.78
C LEU A 151 -9.09 13.63 4.60
N ALA A 152 -7.76 13.44 4.60
CA ALA A 152 -6.83 14.34 5.29
C ALA A 152 -6.70 15.73 4.64
N VAL A 153 -7.06 15.90 3.36
CA VAL A 153 -7.03 17.20 2.68
C VAL A 153 -8.02 18.19 3.29
N GLY A 154 -9.21 17.74 3.71
CA GLY A 154 -10.25 18.60 4.28
C GLY A 154 -9.77 19.38 5.52
N PRO A 155 -9.28 18.69 6.57
CA PRO A 155 -8.69 19.33 7.75
C PRO A 155 -7.48 20.22 7.42
N ALA A 156 -6.61 19.79 6.50
CA ALA A 156 -5.44 20.58 6.10
C ALA A 156 -5.85 21.92 5.46
N TRP A 157 -6.89 21.92 4.62
CA TRP A 157 -7.41 23.12 4.00
C TRP A 157 -8.06 24.07 5.01
N LEU A 158 -8.80 23.53 5.99
CA LEU A 158 -9.38 24.31 7.11
C LEU A 158 -8.31 25.04 7.93
N ILE A 159 -7.19 24.38 8.25
CA ILE A 159 -6.09 24.99 9.02
C ILE A 159 -5.36 26.05 8.18
N GLY A 160 -5.14 25.79 6.89
CA GLY A 160 -4.51 26.77 5.97
C GLY A 160 -5.38 28.02 5.71
N SER A 161 -6.69 27.91 5.90
CA SER A 161 -7.65 29.01 5.73
C SER A 161 -7.81 29.90 6.97
N ALA A 162 -7.32 29.46 8.14
CA ALA A 162 -7.47 30.19 9.39
C ALA A 162 -6.54 31.43 9.42
N LYS A 163 -7.13 32.63 9.40
CA LYS A 163 -6.42 33.92 9.42
C LYS A 163 -5.46 34.02 10.62
N SER A 164 -4.19 34.33 10.35
CA SER A 164 -3.20 34.70 11.37
C SER A 164 -3.73 35.85 12.25
N PRO A 165 -3.64 35.75 13.59
CA PRO A 165 -4.05 36.83 14.46
C PRO A 165 -3.16 38.07 14.25
N PRO A 166 -3.72 39.29 14.32
CA PRO A 166 -2.96 40.51 14.07
C PRO A 166 -1.85 40.67 15.11
N HIS A 167 -0.63 40.93 14.64
CA HIS A 167 0.48 41.37 15.48
C HIS A 167 0.05 42.63 16.23
N ARG A 168 -0.01 42.55 17.56
CA ARG A 168 -0.07 43.74 18.40
C ARG A 168 1.36 44.20 18.69
N PRO A 169 1.64 45.51 18.55
CA PRO A 169 2.97 46.10 18.74
C PRO A 169 3.46 45.99 20.19
#